data_AF-A0A2P9HE93-F1
#
_entry.id   AF-A0A2P9HE93-F1
#
_cell.length_a   1.000
_cell.length_b   1.000
_cell.length_c   1.000
_cell.angle_alpha   90.00
_cell.angle_beta   90.00
_cell.angle_gamma   90.00
#
_symmetry.space_group_name_H-M   'P 1'
#
loop_
_entity.id
_entity.type
_entity.pdbx_description
1 polymer ?
#
loop_
_entity_poly.entity_id
_entity_poly.type
_entity_poly.pdbx_seq_one_letter_code
_entity_poly.pdbx_strand_id
1 'polypeptide(L)'
;MKSDIDTEQFQRNRDVSHLKLSRRDVITACATIAVAAVADARLNPIFAEDQTKEEHSMSNPINEADYIPVSAPTQFMSVSPITFSVPGRQAELQIKVSAPITGSELPVILLSHGHGQSTYLSSLRGYNPLAEFYAAHGFVVIQPTHQDSKALGLDPNGPEGPLFWLSRAQDMHFILDHLKEIFAAVPGLAERVDADRIAAVGHSMGGHTVGMLAGMRVKDPVDGKEWSLPAARVKAGVLLAPPGLGSDLAPFASEHYKVLRNTVYTEMTAPALVVAGDLDQTDLFAVRKDWRADAYTFSPGPKSLLTMFGAKHALGGVSGYDVAESQDQDPERLGIVQRLTWAYLRSALYPGDRSWSEASAALANRANPTASIQEK
;
A
#
# COMPACT_ATOMS: atom_id res chain seq x y z
N MET A 1 63.66 20.76 -47.24
CA MET A 1 63.85 19.46 -46.55
C MET A 1 62.48 19.11 -46.00
N LYS A 2 61.62 18.31 -46.66
CA LYS A 2 61.62 16.82 -46.73
C LYS A 2 61.94 16.23 -45.35
N SER A 3 61.19 15.32 -44.73
CA SER A 3 60.12 14.43 -45.20
C SER A 3 59.70 13.51 -44.01
N ASP A 4 58.48 12.99 -44.11
CA ASP A 4 58.04 11.62 -43.81
C ASP A 4 58.03 10.98 -42.40
N ILE A 5 56.97 10.18 -42.31
CA ILE A 5 56.49 9.22 -41.32
C ILE A 5 57.37 7.96 -41.32
N ASP A 6 57.65 7.37 -40.15
CA ASP A 6 57.76 5.90 -39.97
C ASP A 6 57.64 5.56 -38.48
N THR A 7 56.57 4.91 -37.97
CA THR A 7 56.34 3.46 -37.91
C THR A 7 57.56 2.62 -37.48
N GLU A 8 57.77 2.44 -36.18
CA GLU A 8 58.21 1.18 -35.56
C GLU A 8 58.41 1.34 -34.04
N GLN A 9 57.40 0.98 -33.24
CA GLN A 9 57.63 0.47 -31.89
C GLN A 9 56.57 -0.60 -31.57
N PHE A 10 56.62 -1.66 -32.38
CA PHE A 10 55.95 -2.92 -32.14
C PHE A 10 56.84 -3.80 -31.24
N GLN A 11 56.19 -4.61 -30.41
CA GLN A 11 56.72 -5.73 -29.62
C GLN A 11 57.30 -5.42 -28.23
N ARG A 12 56.42 -5.47 -27.22
CA ARG A 12 56.46 -6.53 -26.20
C ARG A 12 55.18 -6.52 -25.35
N ASN A 13 54.73 -7.74 -25.04
CA ASN A 13 53.71 -8.11 -24.05
C ASN A 13 52.24 -8.12 -24.52
N ARG A 14 51.95 -9.02 -25.48
CA ARG A 14 50.74 -9.85 -25.41
C ARG A 14 51.12 -11.17 -24.74
N ASP A 15 50.62 -11.41 -23.54
CA ASP A 15 50.32 -12.75 -23.02
C ASP A 15 49.47 -12.63 -21.75
N VAL A 16 48.16 -12.86 -21.88
CA VAL A 16 47.29 -13.25 -20.75
C VAL A 16 46.40 -14.37 -21.25
N SER A 17 46.96 -15.58 -21.25
CA SER A 17 46.23 -16.83 -21.39
C SER A 17 45.47 -17.16 -20.10
N HIS A 18 44.16 -17.33 -20.24
CA HIS A 18 43.26 -18.20 -19.47
C HIS A 18 43.71 -18.70 -18.08
N LEU A 19 43.12 -18.14 -17.00
CA LEU A 19 42.88 -18.88 -15.76
C LEU A 19 41.42 -19.35 -15.72
N LYS A 20 41.22 -20.67 -15.85
CA LYS A 20 39.97 -21.35 -15.49
C LYS A 20 39.95 -21.53 -13.98
N LEU A 21 39.10 -20.78 -13.27
CA LEU A 21 38.81 -21.02 -11.86
C LEU A 21 37.91 -22.26 -11.72
N SER A 22 38.27 -23.17 -10.81
CA SER A 22 37.51 -24.40 -10.56
C SER A 22 36.40 -24.17 -9.54
N ARG A 23 35.30 -24.93 -9.61
CA ARG A 23 34.16 -24.90 -8.67
C ARG A 23 34.52 -25.15 -7.19
N ARG A 24 35.77 -25.48 -6.85
CA ARG A 24 36.24 -25.66 -5.47
C ARG A 24 36.76 -24.37 -4.82
N ASP A 25 37.17 -23.38 -5.59
CA ASP A 25 37.78 -22.15 -5.06
C ASP A 25 36.76 -21.09 -4.60
N VAL A 26 35.48 -21.27 -4.94
CA VAL A 26 34.37 -20.38 -4.52
C VAL A 26 33.75 -20.81 -3.18
N ILE A 27 33.95 -22.06 -2.74
CA ILE A 27 33.31 -22.60 -1.53
C ILE A 27 34.11 -22.29 -0.25
N THR A 28 35.40 -21.98 -0.34
CA THR A 28 36.24 -21.70 0.85
C THR A 28 36.19 -20.23 1.32
N ALA A 29 35.64 -19.31 0.53
CA ALA A 29 35.53 -17.89 0.91
C ALA A 29 34.26 -17.55 1.72
N CYS A 30 33.27 -18.43 1.78
CA CYS A 30 32.03 -18.20 2.55
C CYS A 30 32.07 -18.76 3.99
N ALA A 31 33.12 -19.47 4.40
CA ALA A 31 33.21 -20.10 5.72
C ALA A 31 33.95 -19.27 6.79
N THR A 32 34.51 -18.10 6.44
CA THR A 32 35.37 -17.32 7.36
C THR A 32 34.71 -16.07 7.97
N ILE A 33 33.43 -15.79 7.65
CA ILE A 33 32.68 -14.66 8.25
C ILE A 33 31.70 -15.13 9.35
N ALA A 34 31.55 -16.44 9.57
CA ALA A 34 30.62 -16.99 10.55
C ALA A 34 31.22 -17.27 11.95
N VAL A 35 32.46 -16.87 12.25
CA VAL A 35 33.12 -17.19 13.56
C VAL A 35 33.75 -15.94 14.21
N ALA A 36 33.05 -14.80 14.20
CA ALA A 36 33.50 -13.59 14.90
C ALA A 36 32.40 -12.88 15.71
N ALA A 37 31.38 -13.62 16.18
CA ALA A 37 30.35 -13.07 17.07
C ALA A 37 29.92 -14.04 18.19
N VAL A 38 30.81 -14.95 18.61
CA VAL A 38 30.63 -15.77 19.82
C VAL A 38 31.95 -15.77 20.58
N ALA A 39 32.25 -14.67 21.27
CA ALA A 39 33.29 -14.60 22.30
C ALA A 39 33.15 -13.31 23.11
N ASP A 40 32.09 -13.18 23.91
CA ASP A 40 32.24 -12.48 25.19
C ASP A 40 31.26 -13.04 26.22
N ALA A 41 31.71 -14.09 26.90
CA ALA A 41 30.97 -14.70 27.99
C ALA A 41 31.97 -15.36 28.94
N ARG A 42 32.57 -14.59 29.86
CA ARG A 42 33.06 -15.11 31.15
C ARG A 42 33.03 -14.02 32.24
N LEU A 43 32.25 -14.29 33.30
CA LEU A 43 32.54 -14.12 34.74
C LEU A 43 31.30 -13.59 35.50
N ASN A 44 30.43 -14.45 36.02
CA ASN A 44 30.52 -15.09 37.35
C ASN A 44 29.23 -15.90 37.66
N PRO A 45 29.32 -17.01 38.42
CA PRO A 45 28.16 -17.78 38.87
C PRO A 45 27.62 -17.20 40.20
N ILE A 46 26.36 -17.50 40.54
CA ILE A 46 25.83 -17.80 41.89
C ILE A 46 24.29 -17.63 41.83
N PHE A 47 23.61 -18.75 42.11
CA PHE A 47 22.28 -18.95 42.72
C PHE A 47 21.53 -20.08 42.00
N ALA A 48 21.55 -21.23 42.67
CA ALA A 48 20.65 -22.35 42.44
C ALA A 48 19.40 -22.19 43.31
N GLU A 49 18.33 -22.91 42.95
CA GLU A 49 16.96 -22.93 43.52
C GLU A 49 16.06 -21.78 43.00
N ASP A 50 14.85 -21.99 42.49
CA ASP A 50 13.80 -22.95 42.87
C ASP A 50 12.95 -23.29 41.62
N GLN A 51 12.75 -24.59 41.35
CA GLN A 51 11.86 -25.06 40.28
C GLN A 51 10.48 -25.32 40.87
N THR A 52 9.70 -24.27 41.06
CA THR A 52 8.26 -24.40 41.25
C THR A 52 7.57 -24.45 39.89
N LYS A 53 6.77 -25.50 39.71
CA LYS A 53 5.93 -25.76 38.54
C LYS A 53 4.94 -24.59 38.36
N GLU A 54 5.22 -23.68 37.45
CA GLU A 54 4.16 -22.93 36.78
C GLU A 54 3.57 -23.84 35.70
N GLU A 55 2.33 -24.27 35.92
CA GLU A 55 1.45 -24.72 34.85
C GLU A 55 1.48 -23.65 33.75
N HIS A 56 2.19 -23.95 32.66
CA HIS A 56 2.02 -23.24 31.40
C HIS A 56 0.60 -23.53 30.92
N SER A 57 -0.36 -22.75 31.41
CA SER A 57 -1.57 -22.44 30.66
C SER A 57 -1.08 -21.92 29.32
N MET A 58 -1.20 -22.73 28.27
CA MET A 58 -1.11 -22.22 26.92
C MET A 58 -2.33 -21.31 26.71
N SER A 59 -2.26 -20.09 27.22
CA SER A 59 -3.09 -19.02 26.70
C SER A 59 -2.68 -18.88 25.24
N ASN A 60 -3.47 -19.40 24.31
CA ASN A 60 -3.55 -18.76 23.01
C ASN A 60 -4.00 -17.33 23.33
N PRO A 61 -3.18 -16.29 23.13
CA PRO A 61 -3.76 -14.96 23.12
C PRO A 61 -4.69 -14.96 21.91
N ILE A 62 -6.00 -15.14 22.14
CA ILE A 62 -6.97 -14.96 21.08
C ILE A 62 -7.02 -13.46 20.85
N ASN A 63 -6.38 -13.07 19.76
CA ASN A 63 -6.27 -11.73 19.25
C ASN A 63 -7.67 -11.19 18.90
N GLU A 64 -7.93 -9.90 19.17
CA GLU A 64 -9.17 -9.20 18.80
C GLU A 64 -9.49 -9.34 17.31
N ALA A 65 -8.47 -9.22 16.45
CA ALA A 65 -8.58 -9.43 15.02
C ALA A 65 -9.22 -10.78 14.68
N ASP A 66 -8.92 -11.85 15.42
CA ASP A 66 -9.42 -13.20 15.12
C ASP A 66 -10.92 -13.36 15.35
N TYR A 67 -11.54 -12.48 16.14
CA TYR A 67 -12.99 -12.46 16.32
C TYR A 67 -13.74 -11.79 15.17
N ILE A 68 -13.05 -11.03 14.32
CA ILE A 68 -13.67 -10.35 13.18
C ILE A 68 -13.78 -11.34 12.02
N PRO A 69 -14.99 -11.80 11.65
CA PRO A 69 -15.16 -12.88 10.68
C PRO A 69 -14.69 -12.47 9.29
N VAL A 70 -13.96 -13.39 8.65
CA VAL A 70 -13.61 -13.36 7.22
C VAL A 70 -13.68 -14.78 6.68
N SER A 71 -13.72 -14.94 5.35
CA SER A 71 -13.62 -16.28 4.75
C SER A 71 -12.31 -16.96 5.15
N ALA A 72 -12.22 -18.29 5.09
CA ALA A 72 -10.91 -18.95 5.19
C ALA A 72 -9.99 -18.45 4.05
N PRO A 73 -8.68 -18.28 4.30
CA PRO A 73 -7.75 -17.89 3.24
C PRO A 73 -7.61 -19.02 2.23
N THR A 74 -7.48 -18.64 0.96
CA THR A 74 -7.24 -19.53 -0.17
C THR A 74 -5.87 -19.24 -0.78
N GLN A 75 -5.37 -20.17 -1.58
CA GLN A 75 -4.16 -19.93 -2.36
C GLN A 75 -4.41 -18.81 -3.39
N PHE A 76 -3.43 -17.94 -3.54
CA PHE A 76 -3.44 -16.89 -4.56
C PHE A 76 -2.12 -16.91 -5.34
N MET A 77 -2.11 -16.23 -6.49
CA MET A 77 -0.92 -16.01 -7.29
C MET A 77 -0.78 -14.52 -7.62
N SER A 78 0.46 -14.07 -7.88
CA SER A 78 0.73 -12.72 -8.34
C SER A 78 1.49 -12.72 -9.67
N VAL A 79 1.06 -11.90 -10.63
CA VAL A 79 1.73 -11.67 -11.93
C VAL A 79 2.24 -10.24 -11.97
N SER A 80 3.53 -10.06 -12.24
CA SER A 80 4.19 -8.74 -12.26
C SER A 80 5.52 -8.78 -13.02
N PRO A 81 5.89 -7.68 -13.71
CA PRO A 81 5.03 -6.54 -14.05
C PRO A 81 4.17 -6.85 -15.28
N ILE A 82 2.94 -6.32 -15.31
CA ILE A 82 2.17 -6.08 -16.53
C ILE A 82 2.39 -4.61 -16.89
N THR A 83 2.85 -4.32 -18.11
CA THR A 83 3.28 -2.97 -18.51
C THR A 83 2.43 -2.39 -19.63
N PHE A 84 2.14 -1.10 -19.54
CA PHE A 84 1.43 -0.33 -20.56
C PHE A 84 2.17 0.97 -20.89
N SER A 85 2.26 1.28 -22.18
CA SER A 85 2.55 2.65 -22.63
C SER A 85 1.27 3.47 -22.62
N VAL A 86 1.19 4.47 -21.75
CA VAL A 86 0.00 5.32 -21.60
C VAL A 86 0.27 6.69 -22.22
N PRO A 87 -0.58 7.19 -23.12
CA PRO A 87 -0.44 8.53 -23.66
C PRO A 87 -0.36 9.59 -22.55
N GLY A 88 0.67 10.45 -22.61
CA GLY A 88 0.87 11.55 -21.65
C GLY A 88 1.62 11.17 -20.36
N ARG A 89 1.88 9.89 -20.09
CA ARG A 89 2.77 9.49 -18.98
C ARG A 89 4.25 9.67 -19.37
N GLN A 90 5.08 10.01 -18.37
CA GLN A 90 6.53 10.15 -18.52
C GLN A 90 7.26 8.80 -18.42
N ALA A 91 6.62 7.79 -17.82
CA ALA A 91 7.13 6.43 -17.70
C ALA A 91 6.00 5.42 -17.91
N GLU A 92 6.36 4.19 -18.32
CA GLU A 92 5.41 3.08 -18.45
C GLU A 92 4.61 2.87 -17.17
N LEU A 93 3.33 2.57 -17.32
CA LEU A 93 2.51 2.12 -16.20
C LEU A 93 2.84 0.65 -15.94
N GLN A 94 3.45 0.37 -14.79
CA GLN A 94 3.72 -0.98 -14.31
C GLN A 94 2.65 -1.38 -13.30
N ILE A 95 2.11 -2.60 -13.45
CA ILE A 95 1.03 -3.14 -12.63
C ILE A 95 1.43 -4.51 -12.09
N LYS A 96 1.04 -4.80 -10.85
CA LYS A 96 0.98 -6.16 -10.30
C LYS A 96 -0.47 -6.56 -10.10
N VAL A 97 -0.81 -7.79 -10.50
CA VAL A 97 -2.12 -8.39 -10.20
C VAL A 97 -1.92 -9.56 -9.25
N SER A 98 -2.58 -9.53 -8.09
CA SER A 98 -2.68 -10.66 -7.16
C SER A 98 -4.11 -11.19 -7.18
N ALA A 99 -4.31 -12.50 -7.38
CA ALA A 99 -5.65 -13.08 -7.51
C ALA A 99 -5.73 -14.51 -6.94
N PRO A 100 -6.88 -14.91 -6.38
CA PRO A 100 -7.14 -16.29 -6.00
C PRO A 100 -6.92 -17.25 -7.18
N ILE A 101 -6.36 -18.43 -6.92
CA ILE A 101 -6.15 -19.45 -7.96
C ILE A 101 -7.46 -20.15 -8.36
N THR A 102 -8.49 -20.08 -7.52
CA THR A 102 -9.82 -20.69 -7.70
C THR A 102 -10.93 -19.65 -7.50
N GLY A 103 -12.20 -20.05 -7.65
CA GLY A 103 -13.36 -19.17 -7.51
C GLY A 103 -13.81 -18.56 -8.84
N SER A 104 -14.99 -17.94 -8.83
CA SER A 104 -15.64 -17.30 -9.97
C SER A 104 -16.35 -16.03 -9.52
N GLU A 105 -16.72 -15.18 -10.48
CA GLU A 105 -17.30 -13.86 -10.23
C GLU A 105 -16.49 -13.02 -9.22
N LEU A 106 -15.16 -13.09 -9.36
CA LEU A 106 -14.22 -12.47 -8.44
C LEU A 106 -14.32 -10.94 -8.56
N PRO A 107 -14.46 -10.21 -7.45
CA PRO A 107 -14.48 -8.76 -7.42
C PRO A 107 -13.06 -8.20 -7.58
N VAL A 108 -12.96 -6.94 -7.99
CA VAL A 108 -11.70 -6.27 -8.28
C VAL A 108 -11.46 -5.13 -7.29
N ILE A 109 -10.24 -5.05 -6.75
CA ILE A 109 -9.74 -3.91 -5.98
C ILE A 109 -8.63 -3.23 -6.77
N LEU A 110 -8.79 -1.92 -7.00
CA LEU A 110 -7.68 -1.04 -7.38
C LEU A 110 -6.99 -0.55 -6.11
N LEU A 111 -5.73 -0.94 -5.88
CA LEU A 111 -5.00 -0.61 -4.66
C LEU A 111 -3.92 0.44 -4.92
N SER A 112 -4.23 1.69 -4.56
CA SER A 112 -3.33 2.83 -4.70
C SER A 112 -2.33 2.90 -3.55
N HIS A 113 -1.03 2.91 -3.88
CA HIS A 113 0.00 3.25 -2.89
C HIS A 113 -0.10 4.71 -2.43
N GLY A 114 0.45 4.99 -1.25
CA GLY A 114 0.70 6.35 -0.76
C GLY A 114 1.98 6.98 -1.30
N HIS A 115 2.29 8.18 -0.81
CA HIS A 115 3.55 8.87 -1.06
C HIS A 115 4.47 8.68 0.15
N GLY A 116 5.75 8.38 -0.07
CA GLY A 116 6.67 8.02 1.01
C GLY A 116 8.14 8.15 0.67
N GLN A 117 9.00 8.02 1.68
CA GLN A 117 10.44 8.20 1.50
C GLN A 117 11.13 6.96 0.92
N SER A 118 10.55 5.77 1.10
CA SER A 118 11.06 4.52 0.54
C SER A 118 11.03 4.50 -0.98
N THR A 119 12.11 4.01 -1.58
CA THR A 119 12.27 3.93 -3.05
C THR A 119 11.21 3.05 -3.71
N TYR A 120 10.88 1.91 -3.09
CA TYR A 120 10.05 0.87 -3.72
C TYR A 120 8.67 0.68 -3.09
N LEU A 121 8.43 1.10 -1.84
CA LEU A 121 7.13 0.84 -1.18
C LEU A 121 5.99 1.71 -1.73
N SER A 122 6.31 2.90 -2.24
CA SER A 122 5.37 3.70 -3.02
C SER A 122 5.36 3.23 -4.48
N SER A 123 4.96 1.98 -4.71
CA SER A 123 4.83 1.36 -6.05
C SER A 123 3.99 0.08 -5.99
N LEU A 124 3.89 -0.65 -7.10
CA LEU A 124 3.35 -2.02 -7.14
C LEU A 124 4.01 -3.01 -6.17
N ARG A 125 5.19 -2.67 -5.60
CA ARG A 125 5.95 -3.53 -4.67
C ARG A 125 5.57 -3.33 -3.20
N GLY A 126 4.89 -2.24 -2.85
CA GLY A 126 4.40 -2.02 -1.48
C GLY A 126 3.04 -2.67 -1.23
N TYR A 127 2.50 -2.44 -0.05
CA TYR A 127 1.14 -2.81 0.35
C TYR A 127 0.79 -4.29 0.23
N ASN A 128 1.82 -5.16 0.18
CA ASN A 128 1.66 -6.61 0.20
C ASN A 128 0.79 -7.10 1.38
N PRO A 129 0.90 -6.54 2.61
CA PRO A 129 0.02 -6.95 3.70
C PRO A 129 -1.47 -6.86 3.35
N LEU A 130 -1.90 -5.83 2.61
CA LEU A 130 -3.28 -5.70 2.17
C LEU A 130 -3.56 -6.56 0.93
N ALA A 131 -2.68 -6.49 -0.07
CA ALA A 131 -2.90 -7.16 -1.34
C ALA A 131 -2.95 -8.69 -1.22
N GLU A 132 -2.04 -9.28 -0.43
CA GLU A 132 -1.99 -10.72 -0.19
C GLU A 132 -3.19 -11.18 0.62
N PHE A 133 -3.60 -10.39 1.64
CA PHE A 133 -4.80 -10.67 2.42
C PHE A 133 -6.05 -10.65 1.53
N TYR A 134 -6.31 -9.56 0.81
CA TYR A 134 -7.49 -9.49 -0.05
C TYR A 134 -7.50 -10.58 -1.13
N ALA A 135 -6.34 -10.90 -1.73
CA ALA A 135 -6.23 -11.97 -2.71
C ALA A 135 -6.49 -13.36 -2.11
N ALA A 136 -5.95 -13.65 -0.92
CA ALA A 136 -6.26 -14.89 -0.21
C ALA A 136 -7.75 -15.00 0.14
N HIS A 137 -8.41 -13.87 0.36
CA HIS A 137 -9.83 -13.80 0.74
C HIS A 137 -10.77 -13.41 -0.42
N GLY A 138 -10.41 -13.79 -1.65
CA GLY A 138 -11.36 -13.84 -2.77
C GLY A 138 -11.41 -12.61 -3.67
N PHE A 139 -10.50 -11.63 -3.54
CA PHE A 139 -10.45 -10.45 -4.40
C PHE A 139 -9.32 -10.51 -5.43
N VAL A 140 -9.55 -10.00 -6.63
CA VAL A 140 -8.47 -9.62 -7.57
C VAL A 140 -7.95 -8.25 -7.16
N VAL A 141 -6.66 -8.14 -6.86
CA VAL A 141 -6.03 -6.88 -6.45
C VAL A 141 -5.10 -6.40 -7.56
N ILE A 142 -5.32 -5.18 -8.04
CA ILE A 142 -4.50 -4.50 -9.04
C ILE A 142 -3.72 -3.37 -8.38
N GLN A 143 -2.39 -3.46 -8.41
CA GLN A 143 -1.47 -2.48 -7.82
C GLN A 143 -0.66 -1.77 -8.90
N PRO A 144 -0.93 -0.48 -9.20
CA PRO A 144 -0.09 0.32 -10.09
C PRO A 144 1.17 0.84 -9.40
N THR A 145 2.17 1.18 -10.21
CA THR A 145 3.22 2.15 -9.88
C THR A 145 2.86 3.50 -10.49
N HIS A 146 2.46 4.44 -9.64
CA HIS A 146 2.18 5.82 -10.04
C HIS A 146 3.47 6.61 -10.28
N GLN A 147 3.34 7.73 -11.00
CA GLN A 147 4.49 8.55 -11.42
C GLN A 147 5.24 9.20 -10.24
N ASP A 148 4.62 9.34 -9.06
CA ASP A 148 5.29 9.82 -7.84
C ASP A 148 6.23 8.77 -7.21
N SER A 149 6.29 7.56 -7.74
CA SER A 149 7.20 6.53 -7.26
C SER A 149 8.66 6.93 -7.49
N LYS A 150 9.43 7.01 -6.41
CA LYS A 150 10.89 7.27 -6.47
C LYS A 150 11.65 6.25 -7.33
N ALA A 151 11.14 5.01 -7.47
CA ALA A 151 11.73 4.00 -8.34
C ALA A 151 11.74 4.39 -9.84
N LEU A 152 10.89 5.34 -10.25
CA LEU A 152 10.85 5.84 -11.63
C LEU A 152 11.82 7.02 -11.86
N GLY A 153 12.33 7.65 -10.79
CA GLY A 153 13.32 8.73 -10.90
C GLY A 153 12.84 9.99 -11.63
N LEU A 154 11.53 10.25 -11.66
CA LEU A 154 10.94 11.42 -12.32
C LEU A 154 11.18 12.70 -11.51
N ASP A 155 11.22 13.85 -12.20
CA ASP A 155 11.41 15.16 -11.56
C ASP A 155 10.19 15.55 -10.72
N PRO A 156 10.33 15.69 -9.38
CA PRO A 156 9.23 16.07 -8.50
C PRO A 156 8.81 17.54 -8.66
N ASN A 157 9.52 18.36 -9.44
CA ASN A 157 9.22 19.78 -9.66
C ASN A 157 8.39 20.04 -10.93
N GLY A 158 7.89 18.98 -11.57
CA GLY A 158 6.97 19.09 -12.70
C GLY A 158 5.64 19.79 -12.36
N PRO A 159 4.74 19.97 -13.34
CA PRO A 159 3.49 20.72 -13.16
C PRO A 159 2.56 20.15 -12.08
N GLU A 160 2.57 18.82 -11.87
CA GLU A 160 1.79 18.18 -10.81
C GLU A 160 2.52 18.12 -9.45
N GLY A 161 3.74 18.63 -9.39
CA GLY A 161 4.60 18.58 -8.21
C GLY A 161 4.97 17.15 -7.79
N PRO A 162 5.44 16.97 -6.53
CA PRO A 162 6.01 15.70 -6.07
C PRO A 162 4.99 14.57 -5.91
N LEU A 163 3.68 14.89 -5.98
CA LEU A 163 2.61 13.93 -5.73
C LEU A 163 1.99 13.35 -7.00
N PHE A 164 2.23 13.95 -8.19
CA PHE A 164 1.60 13.50 -9.45
C PHE A 164 0.08 13.25 -9.29
N TRP A 165 -0.58 14.15 -8.56
CA TRP A 165 -1.88 13.91 -7.96
C TRP A 165 -2.98 13.64 -8.99
N LEU A 166 -2.93 14.28 -10.16
CA LEU A 166 -3.91 14.13 -11.23
C LEU A 166 -3.61 12.86 -12.03
N SER A 167 -2.34 12.66 -12.39
CA SER A 167 -1.83 11.46 -13.05
C SER A 167 -2.21 10.19 -12.28
N ARG A 168 -2.17 10.21 -10.95
CA ARG A 168 -2.60 9.08 -10.11
C ARG A 168 -4.05 8.67 -10.36
N ALA A 169 -4.97 9.63 -10.43
CA ALA A 169 -6.37 9.36 -10.72
C ALA A 169 -6.55 8.90 -12.18
N GLN A 170 -5.82 9.51 -13.11
CA GLN A 170 -5.82 9.11 -14.53
C GLN A 170 -5.32 7.67 -14.73
N ASP A 171 -4.32 7.24 -13.96
CA ASP A 171 -3.84 5.85 -13.98
C ASP A 171 -4.93 4.86 -13.61
N MET A 172 -5.77 5.21 -12.64
CA MET A 172 -6.88 4.36 -12.22
C MET A 172 -7.96 4.28 -13.31
N HIS A 173 -8.27 5.39 -13.98
CA HIS A 173 -9.17 5.38 -15.14
C HIS A 173 -8.60 4.54 -16.28
N PHE A 174 -7.31 4.68 -16.58
CA PHE A 174 -6.65 3.84 -17.57
C PHE A 174 -6.76 2.35 -17.22
N ILE A 175 -6.48 1.97 -15.96
CA ILE A 175 -6.64 0.59 -15.51
C ILE A 175 -8.08 0.08 -15.71
N LEU A 176 -9.08 0.89 -15.36
CA LEU A 176 -10.49 0.54 -15.57
C LEU A 176 -10.77 0.26 -17.05
N ASP A 177 -10.30 1.12 -17.95
CA ASP A 177 -10.54 1.00 -19.38
C ASP A 177 -9.83 -0.22 -20.00
N HIS A 178 -8.73 -0.68 -19.38
CA HIS A 178 -7.91 -1.79 -19.87
C HIS A 178 -8.03 -3.09 -19.05
N LEU A 179 -9.05 -3.24 -18.19
CA LEU A 179 -9.23 -4.43 -17.35
C LEU A 179 -9.20 -5.75 -18.14
N LYS A 180 -9.81 -5.79 -19.33
CA LYS A 180 -9.83 -7.00 -20.17
C LYS A 180 -8.41 -7.44 -20.56
N GLU A 181 -7.55 -6.50 -20.94
CA GLU A 181 -6.16 -6.77 -21.30
C GLU A 181 -5.35 -7.20 -20.08
N ILE A 182 -5.57 -6.53 -18.93
CA ILE A 182 -4.93 -6.87 -17.66
C ILE A 182 -5.28 -8.30 -17.24
N PHE A 183 -6.54 -8.70 -17.29
CA PHE A 183 -6.95 -10.06 -16.89
C PHE A 183 -6.52 -11.14 -17.88
N ALA A 184 -6.44 -10.82 -19.18
CA ALA A 184 -5.92 -11.73 -20.19
C ALA A 184 -4.42 -12.03 -19.98
N ALA A 185 -3.67 -11.10 -19.39
CA ALA A 185 -2.25 -11.30 -19.06
C ALA A 185 -2.02 -12.21 -17.83
N VAL A 186 -3.08 -12.55 -17.08
CA VAL A 186 -2.99 -13.40 -15.89
C VAL A 186 -3.57 -14.80 -16.21
N PRO A 187 -2.76 -15.88 -16.11
CA PRO A 187 -3.18 -17.23 -16.49
C PRO A 187 -4.49 -17.68 -15.84
N GLY A 188 -5.50 -17.96 -16.66
CA GLY A 188 -6.80 -18.48 -16.20
C GLY A 188 -7.64 -17.48 -15.40
N LEU A 189 -7.31 -16.19 -15.38
CA LEU A 189 -8.07 -15.19 -14.60
C LEU A 189 -9.28 -14.64 -15.36
N ALA A 190 -9.14 -14.33 -16.65
CA ALA A 190 -10.13 -13.55 -17.43
C ALA A 190 -11.59 -14.00 -17.26
N GLU A 191 -11.87 -15.30 -17.33
CA GLU A 191 -13.23 -15.87 -17.24
C GLU A 191 -13.77 -15.96 -15.81
N ARG A 192 -12.95 -15.66 -14.79
CA ARG A 192 -13.32 -15.77 -13.37
C ARG A 192 -13.63 -14.42 -12.72
N VAL A 193 -13.38 -13.30 -13.40
CA VAL A 193 -13.55 -11.95 -12.84
C VAL A 193 -14.92 -11.38 -13.19
N ASP A 194 -15.56 -10.75 -12.20
CA ASP A 194 -16.73 -9.91 -12.40
C ASP A 194 -16.28 -8.44 -12.48
N ALA A 195 -16.21 -7.91 -13.70
CA ALA A 195 -15.77 -6.54 -13.96
C ALA A 195 -16.81 -5.46 -13.62
N ASP A 196 -18.00 -5.84 -13.12
CA ASP A 196 -18.99 -4.90 -12.58
C ASP A 196 -18.86 -4.71 -11.06
N ARG A 197 -18.12 -5.60 -10.39
CA ARG A 197 -17.81 -5.55 -8.95
C ARG A 197 -16.43 -4.97 -8.70
N ILE A 198 -16.28 -3.65 -8.85
CA ILE A 198 -15.00 -2.97 -8.67
C ILE A 198 -15.06 -2.03 -7.46
N ALA A 199 -14.03 -2.09 -6.62
CA ALA A 199 -13.78 -1.12 -5.55
C ALA A 199 -12.36 -0.55 -5.65
N ALA A 200 -12.10 0.52 -4.90
CA ALA A 200 -10.77 1.11 -4.81
C ALA A 200 -10.34 1.26 -3.34
N VAL A 201 -9.08 0.95 -3.06
CA VAL A 201 -8.46 1.08 -1.75
C VAL A 201 -7.22 1.93 -1.91
N GLY A 202 -6.97 2.85 -0.98
CA GLY A 202 -5.80 3.70 -1.08
C GLY A 202 -5.34 4.21 0.26
N HIS A 203 -4.02 4.24 0.45
CA HIS A 203 -3.40 4.73 1.68
C HIS A 203 -2.76 6.10 1.48
N SER A 204 -2.97 7.04 2.40
CA SER A 204 -2.38 8.37 2.37
C SER A 204 -2.70 9.09 1.05
N MET A 205 -1.71 9.43 0.23
CA MET A 205 -1.94 9.96 -1.13
C MET A 205 -2.77 9.03 -2.03
N GLY A 206 -2.71 7.72 -1.78
CA GLY A 206 -3.63 6.77 -2.40
C GLY A 206 -5.07 6.93 -1.91
N GLY A 207 -5.27 7.27 -0.63
CA GLY A 207 -6.59 7.63 -0.10
C GLY A 207 -7.13 8.90 -0.76
N HIS A 208 -6.28 9.90 -0.98
CA HIS A 208 -6.63 11.08 -1.80
C HIS A 208 -7.03 10.69 -3.23
N THR A 209 -6.29 9.77 -3.86
CA THR A 209 -6.60 9.25 -5.20
C THR A 209 -7.97 8.57 -5.22
N VAL A 210 -8.27 7.72 -4.24
CA VAL A 210 -9.60 7.10 -4.08
C VAL A 210 -10.69 8.14 -3.82
N GLY A 211 -10.38 9.19 -3.05
CA GLY A 211 -11.28 10.34 -2.87
C GLY A 211 -11.68 10.98 -4.19
N MET A 212 -10.73 11.21 -5.11
CA MET A 212 -11.02 11.76 -6.44
C MET A 212 -11.93 10.84 -7.25
N LEU A 213 -11.68 9.51 -7.22
CA LEU A 213 -12.56 8.52 -7.86
C LEU A 213 -13.96 8.48 -7.25
N ALA A 214 -14.09 8.83 -5.96
CA ALA A 214 -15.34 8.92 -5.24
C ALA A 214 -16.07 10.27 -5.40
N GLY A 215 -15.51 11.21 -6.16
CA GLY A 215 -16.12 12.52 -6.46
C GLY A 215 -15.51 13.72 -5.73
N MET A 216 -14.48 13.53 -4.90
CA MET A 216 -13.71 14.62 -4.33
C MET A 216 -13.16 15.52 -5.44
N ARG A 217 -13.24 16.84 -5.24
CA ARG A 217 -12.73 17.82 -6.20
C ARG A 217 -11.40 18.38 -5.72
N VAL A 218 -10.52 18.67 -6.67
CA VAL A 218 -9.21 19.23 -6.41
C VAL A 218 -9.02 20.41 -7.32
N LYS A 219 -8.74 21.57 -6.73
CA LYS A 219 -8.32 22.76 -7.49
C LYS A 219 -6.81 22.73 -7.65
N ASP A 220 -6.35 22.77 -8.89
CA ASP A 220 -4.93 22.82 -9.20
C ASP A 220 -4.32 24.14 -8.69
N PRO A 221 -3.27 24.10 -7.84
CA PRO A 221 -2.63 25.30 -7.32
C PRO A 221 -1.80 26.07 -8.37
N VAL A 222 -1.54 25.49 -9.55
CA VAL A 222 -0.73 26.08 -10.62
C VAL A 222 -1.58 26.94 -11.55
N ASP A 223 -2.65 26.38 -12.12
CA ASP A 223 -3.50 27.08 -13.11
C ASP A 223 -4.89 27.46 -12.57
N GLY A 224 -5.24 27.01 -11.35
CA GLY A 224 -6.52 27.28 -10.71
C GLY A 224 -7.68 26.44 -11.25
N LYS A 225 -7.44 25.50 -12.17
CA LYS A 225 -8.45 24.63 -12.74
C LYS A 225 -8.98 23.65 -11.69
N GLU A 226 -10.29 23.52 -11.61
CA GLU A 226 -10.93 22.48 -10.81
C GLU A 226 -11.01 21.17 -11.59
N TRP A 227 -10.57 20.08 -10.96
CA TRP A 227 -10.62 18.74 -11.51
C TRP A 227 -11.58 17.86 -10.69
N SER A 228 -12.39 17.09 -11.42
CA SER A 228 -13.27 16.07 -10.87
C SER A 228 -13.15 14.84 -11.79
N LEU A 229 -12.81 13.69 -11.21
CA LEU A 229 -12.59 12.43 -11.94
C LEU A 229 -13.33 11.26 -11.29
N PRO A 230 -14.66 11.37 -11.01
CA PRO A 230 -15.41 10.27 -10.43
C PRO A 230 -15.40 9.06 -11.37
N ALA A 231 -15.29 7.86 -10.79
CA ALA A 231 -15.27 6.61 -11.55
C ALA A 231 -16.52 5.79 -11.24
N ALA A 232 -17.58 5.93 -12.05
CA ALA A 232 -18.87 5.24 -11.84
C ALA A 232 -18.79 3.70 -11.82
N ARG A 233 -17.70 3.13 -12.36
CA ARG A 233 -17.39 1.70 -12.30
C ARG A 233 -16.93 1.25 -10.91
N VAL A 234 -16.31 2.14 -10.14
CA VAL A 234 -15.91 1.90 -8.74
C VAL A 234 -17.14 2.09 -7.85
N LYS A 235 -17.60 1.01 -7.22
CA LYS A 235 -18.84 0.96 -6.43
C LYS A 235 -18.64 1.41 -4.98
N ALA A 236 -17.43 1.27 -4.45
CA ALA A 236 -17.08 1.75 -3.12
C ALA A 236 -15.58 2.04 -2.99
N GLY A 237 -15.23 2.95 -2.09
CA GLY A 237 -13.86 3.31 -1.73
C GLY A 237 -13.49 2.90 -0.30
N VAL A 238 -12.21 2.57 -0.07
CA VAL A 238 -11.60 2.57 1.27
C VAL A 238 -10.43 3.55 1.27
N LEU A 239 -10.55 4.60 2.08
CA LEU A 239 -9.52 5.62 2.25
C LEU A 239 -8.79 5.37 3.57
N LEU A 240 -7.58 4.84 3.50
CA LEU A 240 -6.73 4.56 4.65
C LEU A 240 -5.87 5.79 4.95
N ALA A 241 -6.06 6.41 6.11
CA ALA A 241 -5.35 7.61 6.55
C ALA A 241 -5.24 8.71 5.45
N PRO A 242 -6.34 9.11 4.78
CA PRO A 242 -6.26 10.11 3.73
C PRO A 242 -5.85 11.49 4.29
N PRO A 243 -5.29 12.38 3.47
CA PRO A 243 -5.18 13.80 3.84
C PRO A 243 -6.56 14.37 4.18
N GLY A 244 -6.66 15.18 5.24
CA GLY A 244 -7.87 15.93 5.56
C GLY A 244 -8.02 17.20 4.75
N LEU A 245 -8.88 18.12 5.22
CA LEU A 245 -9.09 19.41 4.57
C LEU A 245 -7.79 20.25 4.54
N GLY A 246 -7.61 20.98 3.43
CA GLY A 246 -6.43 21.83 3.25
C GLY A 246 -6.34 23.02 4.20
N SER A 247 -7.46 23.42 4.84
CA SER A 247 -7.52 24.53 5.81
C SER A 247 -6.68 24.30 7.07
N ASP A 248 -6.43 23.05 7.42
CA ASP A 248 -5.73 22.64 8.65
C ASP A 248 -4.33 22.09 8.36
N LEU A 249 -3.85 22.27 7.12
CA LEU A 249 -2.57 21.77 6.66
C LEU A 249 -1.43 22.56 7.32
N ALA A 250 -0.47 21.85 7.91
CA ALA A 250 0.70 22.42 8.54
C ALA A 250 1.60 23.15 7.53
N PRO A 251 2.44 24.11 7.98
CA PRO A 251 3.27 24.93 7.08
C PRO A 251 4.13 24.12 6.11
N PHE A 252 4.76 23.04 6.58
CA PHE A 252 5.60 22.18 5.75
C PHE A 252 4.82 21.55 4.59
N ALA A 253 3.77 20.78 4.88
CA ALA A 253 2.95 20.17 3.82
C ALA A 253 2.28 21.23 2.94
N SER A 254 1.90 22.38 3.50
CA SER A 254 1.37 23.49 2.72
C SER A 254 2.39 23.98 1.69
N GLU A 255 3.65 24.17 2.06
CA GLU A 255 4.71 24.62 1.15
C GLU A 255 5.09 23.58 0.10
N HIS A 256 5.30 22.33 0.52
CA HIS A 256 5.85 21.27 -0.32
C HIS A 256 4.81 20.47 -1.12
N TYR A 257 3.56 20.45 -0.65
CA TYR A 257 2.46 19.69 -1.26
C TYR A 257 1.27 20.61 -1.54
N LYS A 258 1.51 21.67 -2.31
CA LYS A 258 0.54 22.77 -2.56
C LYS A 258 -0.86 22.30 -2.95
N VAL A 259 -0.98 21.19 -3.66
CA VAL A 259 -2.29 20.63 -4.06
C VAL A 259 -3.17 20.27 -2.85
N LEU A 260 -2.56 19.83 -1.74
CA LEU A 260 -3.30 19.43 -0.53
C LEU A 260 -4.00 20.61 0.14
N ARG A 261 -3.59 21.87 -0.15
CA ARG A 261 -4.31 23.08 0.32
C ARG A 261 -5.73 23.15 -0.22
N ASN A 262 -5.98 22.50 -1.36
CA ASN A 262 -7.24 22.55 -2.09
C ASN A 262 -8.04 21.23 -1.97
N THR A 263 -7.70 20.37 -0.99
CA THR A 263 -8.47 19.16 -0.70
C THR A 263 -9.80 19.53 -0.04
N VAL A 264 -10.91 19.20 -0.72
CA VAL A 264 -12.28 19.38 -0.21
C VAL A 264 -13.16 18.19 -0.55
N TYR A 265 -13.94 17.73 0.44
CA TYR A 265 -14.67 16.46 0.36
C TYR A 265 -16.18 16.60 0.10
N THR A 266 -16.71 17.83 -0.01
CA THR A 266 -18.16 18.11 -0.09
C THR A 266 -18.88 17.45 -1.27
N GLU A 267 -18.15 17.04 -2.29
CA GLU A 267 -18.66 16.43 -3.52
C GLU A 267 -18.33 14.93 -3.63
N MET A 268 -17.69 14.35 -2.61
CA MET A 268 -17.33 12.93 -2.56
C MET A 268 -18.56 12.06 -2.23
N THR A 269 -19.39 11.83 -3.24
CA THR A 269 -20.71 11.19 -3.13
C THR A 269 -20.68 9.67 -3.12
N ALA A 270 -19.66 9.03 -3.67
CA ALA A 270 -19.62 7.56 -3.71
C ALA A 270 -19.49 6.95 -2.30
N PRO A 271 -20.06 5.76 -2.03
CA PRO A 271 -19.90 5.07 -0.75
C PRO A 271 -18.43 4.88 -0.38
N ALA A 272 -18.03 5.22 0.84
CA ALA A 272 -16.66 5.01 1.29
C ALA A 272 -16.53 4.71 2.78
N LEU A 273 -15.58 3.82 3.09
CA LEU A 273 -15.03 3.64 4.42
C LEU A 273 -13.77 4.50 4.56
N VAL A 274 -13.74 5.37 5.54
CA VAL A 274 -12.57 6.15 5.93
C VAL A 274 -11.95 5.48 7.15
N VAL A 275 -10.66 5.19 7.10
CA VAL A 275 -9.92 4.59 8.22
C VAL A 275 -8.92 5.61 8.75
N ALA A 276 -9.02 5.97 10.02
CA ALA A 276 -8.19 6.97 10.67
C ALA A 276 -7.49 6.40 11.89
N GLY A 277 -6.19 6.63 12.04
CA GLY A 277 -5.48 6.39 13.29
C GLY A 277 -5.60 7.60 14.20
N ASP A 278 -5.97 7.41 15.47
CA ASP A 278 -6.15 8.50 16.43
C ASP A 278 -4.83 9.17 16.89
N LEU A 279 -3.68 8.56 16.58
CA LEU A 279 -2.34 9.11 16.76
C LEU A 279 -1.67 9.49 15.43
N ASP A 280 -2.40 9.48 14.30
CA ASP A 280 -1.90 9.95 13.00
C ASP A 280 -1.96 11.49 12.89
N GLN A 281 -1.17 12.14 13.74
CA GLN A 281 -0.96 13.58 13.75
C GLN A 281 0.55 13.89 13.73
N THR A 282 0.92 14.94 13.00
CA THR A 282 2.31 15.36 12.87
C THR A 282 2.40 16.84 12.49
N ASP A 283 3.38 17.54 13.04
CA ASP A 283 3.70 18.93 12.70
C ASP A 283 4.06 19.12 11.21
N LEU A 284 4.31 18.03 10.47
CA LEU A 284 4.57 18.08 9.04
C LEU A 284 3.30 18.16 8.18
N PHE A 285 2.17 17.63 8.66
CA PHE A 285 0.93 17.53 7.88
C PHE A 285 -0.26 18.19 8.57
N ALA A 286 -0.59 17.79 9.79
CA ALA A 286 -1.65 18.39 10.58
C ALA A 286 -1.50 17.98 12.05
N VAL A 287 -1.71 18.94 12.95
CA VAL A 287 -1.71 18.71 14.41
C VAL A 287 -3.11 18.41 14.96
N ARG A 288 -4.16 18.60 14.15
CA ARG A 288 -5.54 18.31 14.56
C ARG A 288 -5.78 16.80 14.55
N LYS A 289 -6.18 16.25 15.70
CA LYS A 289 -6.33 14.80 15.95
C LYS A 289 -7.22 14.06 14.95
N ASP A 290 -8.35 14.66 14.59
CA ASP A 290 -9.37 14.05 13.74
C ASP A 290 -9.22 14.44 12.25
N TRP A 291 -8.11 15.06 11.85
CA TRP A 291 -7.91 15.52 10.47
C TRP A 291 -8.05 14.41 9.43
N ARG A 292 -7.59 13.20 9.74
CA ARG A 292 -7.73 12.02 8.86
C ARG A 292 -9.18 11.57 8.67
N ALA A 293 -10.09 11.96 9.57
CA ALA A 293 -11.52 11.65 9.49
C ALA A 293 -12.32 12.65 8.62
N ASP A 294 -11.69 13.71 8.09
CA ASP A 294 -12.40 14.75 7.33
C ASP A 294 -13.15 14.24 6.10
N ALA A 295 -12.61 13.20 5.46
CA ALA A 295 -13.28 12.55 4.34
C ALA A 295 -14.64 11.96 4.76
N TYR A 296 -14.81 11.55 6.01
CA TYR A 296 -16.10 11.11 6.55
C TYR A 296 -16.97 12.32 6.97
N THR A 297 -16.37 13.24 7.72
CA THR A 297 -17.06 14.40 8.30
C THR A 297 -17.69 15.29 7.23
N PHE A 298 -16.94 15.63 6.18
CA PHE A 298 -17.32 16.67 5.20
C PHE A 298 -17.92 16.13 3.90
N SER A 299 -17.89 14.82 3.66
CA SER A 299 -18.54 14.21 2.50
C SER A 299 -20.03 13.96 2.73
N PRO A 300 -20.89 13.98 1.70
CA PRO A 300 -22.24 13.45 1.82
C PRO A 300 -22.23 11.92 2.04
N GLY A 301 -23.25 11.39 2.73
CA GLY A 301 -23.45 9.95 2.92
C GLY A 301 -23.76 9.22 1.59
N PRO A 302 -23.61 7.89 1.54
CA PRO A 302 -23.24 7.02 2.66
C PRO A 302 -21.73 7.04 2.91
N LYS A 303 -21.33 7.09 4.18
CA LYS A 303 -19.94 6.99 4.65
C LYS A 303 -19.85 6.21 5.96
N SER A 304 -18.77 5.46 6.13
CA SER A 304 -18.39 4.87 7.41
C SER A 304 -17.02 5.39 7.83
N LEU A 305 -16.80 5.53 9.13
CA LEU A 305 -15.50 5.87 9.72
C LEU A 305 -15.08 4.74 10.65
N LEU A 306 -13.90 4.18 10.40
CA LEU A 306 -13.19 3.28 11.30
C LEU A 306 -12.04 4.06 11.96
N THR A 307 -12.19 4.36 13.25
CA THR A 307 -11.12 4.97 14.04
C THR A 307 -10.34 3.88 14.75
N MET A 308 -9.05 3.76 14.45
CA MET A 308 -8.12 2.81 15.05
C MET A 308 -7.39 3.46 16.23
N PHE A 309 -7.60 2.95 17.44
CA PHE A 309 -6.99 3.49 18.66
C PHE A 309 -5.52 3.07 18.79
N GLY A 310 -4.67 4.03 19.19
CA GLY A 310 -3.22 3.87 19.24
C GLY A 310 -2.52 3.80 17.88
N ALA A 311 -3.27 3.92 16.77
CA ALA A 311 -2.73 3.79 15.43
C ALA A 311 -2.13 5.11 14.93
N LYS A 312 -1.00 5.03 14.26
CA LYS A 312 -0.38 6.15 13.52
C LYS A 312 -0.67 5.99 12.03
N HIS A 313 0.12 6.68 11.22
CA HIS A 313 -0.08 6.75 9.78
C HIS A 313 -0.05 5.39 9.08
N ALA A 314 0.80 4.46 9.49
CA ALA A 314 0.93 3.17 8.80
C ALA A 314 -0.12 2.13 9.24
N LEU A 315 -1.00 2.47 10.19
CA LEU A 315 -2.16 1.65 10.58
C LEU A 315 -1.78 0.18 10.89
N GLY A 316 -0.69 -0.03 11.62
CA GLY A 316 -0.19 -1.38 11.94
C GLY A 316 0.79 -1.97 10.93
N GLY A 317 1.15 -1.24 9.86
CA GLY A 317 2.13 -1.67 8.85
C GLY A 317 1.52 -2.00 7.49
N VAL A 318 0.45 -1.30 7.08
CA VAL A 318 -0.23 -1.57 5.81
C VAL A 318 0.67 -1.38 4.57
N SER A 319 1.75 -0.60 4.68
CA SER A 319 2.69 -0.34 3.57
C SER A 319 3.63 -1.51 3.29
N GLY A 320 3.89 -2.39 4.26
CA GLY A 320 4.78 -3.53 4.09
C GLY A 320 5.10 -4.26 5.39
N TYR A 321 5.51 -5.52 5.27
CA TYR A 321 6.00 -6.31 6.40
C TYR A 321 7.41 -5.86 6.82
N ASP A 322 7.63 -5.67 8.12
CA ASP A 322 8.93 -5.35 8.73
C ASP A 322 9.62 -4.12 8.11
N VAL A 323 8.83 -3.13 7.70
CA VAL A 323 9.33 -1.90 7.09
C VAL A 323 9.61 -0.86 8.16
N ALA A 324 10.86 -0.38 8.23
CA ALA A 324 11.28 0.59 9.23
C ALA A 324 10.52 1.93 9.20
N GLU A 325 9.87 2.27 8.07
CA GLU A 325 9.02 3.47 7.96
C GLU A 325 7.67 3.32 8.69
N SER A 326 7.26 2.10 9.05
CA SER A 326 6.05 1.84 9.84
C SER A 326 6.31 2.07 11.33
N GLN A 327 6.11 3.31 11.79
CA GLN A 327 6.35 3.73 13.18
C GLN A 327 5.37 3.16 14.22
N ASP A 328 4.38 2.38 13.79
CA ASP A 328 3.34 1.74 14.59
C ASP A 328 3.04 0.31 14.13
N GLN A 329 4.05 -0.40 13.61
CA GLN A 329 3.90 -1.80 13.20
C GLN A 329 3.38 -2.65 14.35
N ASP A 330 2.26 -3.32 14.09
CA ASP A 330 1.51 -4.07 15.08
C ASP A 330 0.62 -5.08 14.32
N PRO A 331 0.95 -6.38 14.37
CA PRO A 331 0.20 -7.41 13.67
C PRO A 331 -1.28 -7.45 14.05
N GLU A 332 -1.62 -7.09 15.30
CA GLU A 332 -3.00 -7.06 15.77
C GLU A 332 -3.80 -5.98 15.05
N ARG A 333 -3.24 -4.76 15.06
CA ARG A 333 -3.82 -3.59 14.39
C ARG A 333 -3.96 -3.83 12.90
N LEU A 334 -2.92 -4.38 12.27
CA LEU A 334 -2.95 -4.73 10.85
C LEU A 334 -4.05 -5.75 10.55
N GLY A 335 -4.20 -6.78 11.39
CA GLY A 335 -5.25 -7.79 11.28
C GLY A 335 -6.66 -7.20 11.35
N ILE A 336 -6.89 -6.25 12.26
CA ILE A 336 -8.17 -5.53 12.35
C ILE A 336 -8.44 -4.72 11.09
N VAL A 337 -7.45 -3.95 10.61
CA VAL A 337 -7.57 -3.15 9.38
C VAL A 337 -7.88 -4.06 8.18
N GLN A 338 -7.14 -5.16 8.00
CA GLN A 338 -7.35 -6.14 6.94
C GLN A 338 -8.79 -6.69 6.96
N ARG A 339 -9.25 -7.17 8.12
CA ARG A 339 -10.54 -7.86 8.24
C ARG A 339 -11.74 -6.91 8.11
N LEU A 340 -11.70 -5.73 8.73
CA LEU A 340 -12.79 -4.75 8.64
C LEU A 340 -12.91 -4.15 7.24
N THR A 341 -11.78 -3.81 6.61
CA THR A 341 -11.80 -3.27 5.24
C THR A 341 -12.25 -4.34 4.24
N TRP A 342 -11.82 -5.59 4.40
CA TRP A 342 -12.33 -6.71 3.62
C TRP A 342 -13.85 -6.86 3.76
N ALA A 343 -14.35 -6.83 5.00
CA ALA A 343 -15.78 -6.99 5.28
C ALA A 343 -16.62 -5.87 4.65
N TYR A 344 -16.14 -4.62 4.75
CA TYR A 344 -16.76 -3.47 4.08
C TYR A 344 -16.80 -3.64 2.55
N LEU A 345 -15.65 -3.96 1.94
CA LEU A 345 -15.53 -4.16 0.49
C LEU A 345 -16.42 -5.30 0.00
N ARG A 346 -16.48 -6.39 0.76
CA ARG A 346 -17.28 -7.57 0.46
C ARG A 346 -18.77 -7.21 0.45
N SER A 347 -19.29 -6.57 1.50
CA SER A 347 -20.70 -6.18 1.54
C SER A 347 -21.05 -5.06 0.54
N ALA A 348 -20.11 -4.18 0.22
CA ALA A 348 -20.32 -3.14 -0.78
C ALA A 348 -20.41 -3.69 -2.23
N LEU A 349 -19.73 -4.80 -2.53
CA LEU A 349 -19.70 -5.39 -3.88
C LEU A 349 -20.69 -6.54 -4.08
N TYR A 350 -21.23 -7.11 -3.00
CA TYR A 350 -22.20 -8.20 -3.04
C TYR A 350 -23.49 -7.79 -2.34
N PRO A 351 -24.51 -7.33 -3.08
CA PRO A 351 -25.80 -6.96 -2.49
C PRO A 351 -26.37 -8.07 -1.59
N GLY A 352 -26.69 -7.73 -0.34
CA GLY A 352 -27.23 -8.65 0.65
C GLY A 352 -26.17 -9.44 1.45
N ASP A 353 -24.88 -9.31 1.13
CA ASP A 353 -23.81 -9.88 1.94
C ASP A 353 -23.73 -9.18 3.30
N ARG A 354 -23.52 -9.97 4.36
CA ARG A 354 -23.60 -9.52 5.76
C ARG A 354 -22.25 -9.27 6.42
N SER A 355 -21.14 -9.46 5.71
CA SER A 355 -19.79 -9.41 6.26
C SER A 355 -19.52 -8.13 7.04
N TRP A 356 -19.87 -6.95 6.51
CA TRP A 356 -19.69 -5.67 7.20
C TRP A 356 -20.47 -5.59 8.50
N SER A 357 -21.74 -6.00 8.50
CA SER A 357 -22.59 -5.97 9.70
C SER A 357 -22.10 -6.94 10.78
N GLU A 358 -21.64 -8.13 10.38
CA GLU A 358 -21.12 -9.15 11.30
C GLU A 358 -19.76 -8.74 11.88
N ALA A 359 -18.88 -8.19 11.04
CA ALA A 359 -17.58 -7.67 11.45
C ALA A 359 -17.71 -6.46 12.40
N SER A 360 -18.63 -5.54 12.10
CA SER A 360 -18.92 -4.39 12.96
C SER A 360 -19.48 -4.82 14.31
N ALA A 361 -20.41 -5.79 14.32
CA ALA A 361 -20.94 -6.36 15.57
C ALA A 361 -19.87 -7.10 16.38
N ALA A 362 -18.99 -7.85 15.71
CA ALA A 362 -17.88 -8.54 16.37
C ALA A 362 -16.93 -7.57 17.08
N LEU A 363 -16.59 -6.44 16.44
CA LEU A 363 -15.81 -5.36 17.05
C LEU A 363 -16.55 -4.71 18.22
N ALA A 364 -17.82 -4.34 18.04
CA ALA A 364 -18.62 -3.65 19.06
C ALA A 364 -18.86 -4.50 20.32
N ASN A 365 -18.87 -5.83 20.20
CA ASN A 365 -19.06 -6.75 21.32
C ASN A 365 -17.79 -7.00 22.14
N ARG A 366 -16.65 -6.39 21.78
CA ARG A 366 -15.42 -6.50 22.58
C ARG A 366 -15.52 -5.64 23.84
N ALA A 367 -14.98 -6.14 24.96
CA ALA A 367 -15.00 -5.42 26.23
C ALA A 367 -14.20 -4.11 26.18
N ASN A 368 -13.07 -4.12 25.48
CA ASN A 368 -12.18 -2.97 25.26
C ASN A 368 -11.77 -2.94 23.78
N PRO A 369 -12.63 -2.48 22.86
CA PRO A 369 -12.31 -2.54 21.45
C PRO A 369 -11.16 -1.59 21.11
N THR A 370 -10.19 -2.06 20.32
CA THR A 370 -9.05 -1.23 19.86
C THR A 370 -9.39 -0.37 18.63
N ALA A 371 -10.65 -0.38 18.21
CA ALA A 371 -11.18 0.49 17.17
C ALA A 371 -12.65 0.82 17.41
N SER A 372 -13.18 1.82 16.70
CA SER A 372 -14.61 2.15 16.72
C SER A 372 -15.12 2.45 15.32
N ILE A 373 -16.41 2.18 15.09
CA ILE A 373 -17.09 2.39 13.81
C ILE A 373 -18.19 3.42 13.99
N GLN A 374 -18.27 4.38 13.05
CA GLN A 374 -19.37 5.33 12.91
C GLN A 374 -19.91 5.26 11.47
N GLU A 375 -21.19 5.51 11.28
CA GLU A 375 -21.87 5.46 9.98
C GLU A 375 -22.68 6.74 9.76
N LYS A 376 -22.85 7.13 8.50
CA LYS A 376 -23.55 8.35 8.08
C LYS A 376 -24.18 8.19 6.70
#